data_AF-A0A7K6NRQ4-F1
#
_entry.id   AF-A0A7K6NRQ4-F1
#
_cell.length_a   1.000
_cell.length_b   1.000
_cell.length_c   1.000
_cell.angle_alpha   90.00
_cell.angle_beta   90.00
_cell.angle_gamma   90.00
#
_symmetry.space_group_name_H-M   'P 1'
#
loop_
_entity.id
_entity.type
_entity.pdbx_description
1 polymer ?
#
loop_
_entity_poly.entity_id
_entity_poly.type
_entity_poly.pdbx_seq_one_letter_code
_entity_poly.pdbx_strand_id
1 'polypeptide(L)'
;GSSLRCYSCMTQLSNSNCQKEVDCKDKELCKTDVIRVAGLFNIINKGCDASCETVYQDFSVGNRNISCCSTDLCNVNAAASLRSSYGIAAGIAASVLWPFLNNR
;
A
#
# COMPACT_ATOMS: atom_id res chain seq x y z
N GLY A 1 15.65 7.88 -16.63
CA GLY A 1 14.47 8.09 -15.79
C GLY A 1 14.25 6.82 -14.98
N SER A 2 13.87 6.93 -13.71
CA SER A 2 13.53 5.75 -12.91
C SER A 2 12.21 5.18 -13.43
N SER A 3 12.18 3.88 -13.77
CA SER A 3 10.95 3.16 -14.07
C SER A 3 10.33 2.72 -12.74
N LEU A 4 9.02 2.95 -12.58
CA LEU A 4 8.27 2.54 -11.40
C LEU A 4 8.16 1.01 -11.38
N ARG A 5 8.47 0.37 -10.25
CA ARG A 5 8.29 -1.08 -10.06
C ARG A 5 6.99 -1.38 -9.33
N CYS A 6 6.23 -2.36 -9.79
CA CYS A 6 4.99 -2.78 -9.16
C CYS A 6 4.89 -4.31 -9.05
N TYR A 7 4.04 -4.80 -8.17
CA TYR A 7 3.59 -6.19 -8.23
C TYR A 7 2.56 -6.37 -9.35
N SER A 8 2.57 -7.54 -9.99
CA SER A 8 1.67 -7.92 -11.07
C SER A 8 1.17 -9.34 -10.88
N CYS A 9 -0.13 -9.53 -11.07
CA CYS A 9 -0.74 -10.85 -11.10
C CYS A 9 -2.13 -10.75 -11.74
N MET A 10 -2.59 -11.87 -12.27
CA MET A 10 -3.92 -11.99 -12.84
C MET A 10 -4.69 -13.10 -12.13
N THR A 11 -5.91 -12.78 -11.69
CA THR A 11 -6.89 -13.72 -11.16
C THR A 11 -6.35 -14.59 -10.02
N GLN A 12 -5.65 -13.99 -9.06
CA GLN A 12 -5.11 -14.72 -7.91
C GLN A 12 -6.07 -14.72 -6.73
N LEU A 13 -6.23 -15.89 -6.11
CA LEU A 13 -7.04 -16.05 -4.89
C LEU A 13 -6.22 -15.79 -3.61
N SER A 14 -4.91 -15.96 -3.69
CA SER A 14 -3.99 -15.72 -2.58
C SER A 14 -3.07 -14.54 -2.86
N ASN A 15 -2.90 -13.69 -1.85
CA ASN A 15 -1.95 -12.58 -1.87
C ASN A 15 -0.50 -13.06 -2.06
N SER A 16 -0.14 -14.22 -1.50
CA SER A 16 1.21 -14.78 -1.61
C SER A 16 1.61 -15.09 -3.05
N ASN A 17 0.62 -15.44 -3.88
CA ASN A 17 0.83 -15.77 -5.28
C ASN A 17 0.81 -14.52 -6.18
N CYS A 18 0.65 -13.33 -5.59
CA CYS A 18 0.52 -12.05 -6.27
C CYS A 18 1.67 -11.09 -5.90
N GLN A 19 2.90 -11.60 -5.99
CA GLN A 19 4.15 -10.91 -5.65
C GLN A 19 5.16 -10.90 -6.80
N LYS A 20 4.74 -11.14 -8.04
CA LYS A 20 5.63 -11.01 -9.20
C LYS A 20 5.91 -9.55 -9.48
N GLU A 21 7.18 -9.15 -9.44
CA GLU A 21 7.59 -7.76 -9.71
C GLU A 21 7.70 -7.51 -11.22
N VAL A 22 7.31 -6.31 -11.64
CA VAL A 22 7.39 -5.82 -13.02
C VAL A 22 7.80 -4.35 -13.04
N ASP A 23 8.54 -3.96 -14.07
CA ASP A 23 8.84 -2.56 -14.38
C ASP A 23 7.71 -1.95 -15.23
N CYS A 24 7.21 -0.80 -14.81
CA CYS A 24 6.15 -0.07 -15.48
C CYS A 24 6.69 0.96 -16.48
N LYS A 25 5.87 1.31 -17.46
CA LYS A 25 6.19 2.37 -18.43
C LYS A 25 6.06 3.75 -17.79
N ASP A 26 6.58 4.75 -18.48
CA ASP A 26 6.43 6.14 -18.10
C ASP A 26 4.94 6.50 -17.92
N LYS A 27 4.63 7.18 -16.82
CA LYS A 27 3.28 7.64 -16.43
C LYS A 27 2.30 6.53 -16.03
N GLU A 28 2.72 5.27 -15.96
CA GLU A 28 1.89 4.21 -15.36
C GLU A 28 1.96 4.26 -13.83
N LEU A 29 0.87 3.82 -13.19
CA LEU A 29 0.74 3.70 -11.74
C LEU A 29 0.59 2.23 -11.34
N CYS A 30 1.00 1.89 -10.12
CA CYS A 30 0.68 0.58 -9.57
C CYS A 30 -0.80 0.50 -9.25
N LYS A 31 -1.47 -0.50 -9.81
CA LYS A 31 -2.89 -0.79 -9.61
C LYS A 31 -3.06 -2.06 -8.78
N THR A 32 -4.07 -2.04 -7.92
CA THR A 32 -4.62 -3.24 -7.26
C THR A 32 -6.12 -3.22 -7.46
N ASP A 33 -6.68 -4.31 -7.98
CA ASP A 33 -8.11 -4.52 -8.17
C ASP A 33 -8.50 -5.77 -7.38
N VAL A 34 -9.32 -5.59 -6.35
CA VAL A 34 -9.81 -6.66 -5.48
C VAL A 34 -11.31 -6.79 -5.65
N ILE A 35 -11.75 -7.91 -6.18
CA ILE A 35 -13.16 -8.27 -6.27
C ILE A 35 -13.44 -9.32 -5.20
N ARG A 36 -14.31 -8.98 -4.25
CA ARG A 36 -14.74 -9.85 -3.18
C ARG A 36 -16.13 -10.34 -3.50
N VAL A 37 -16.31 -11.64 -3.61
CA VAL A 37 -17.64 -12.25 -3.76
C VAL A 37 -18.08 -12.73 -2.38
N ALA A 38 -19.25 -12.28 -1.93
CA ALA A 38 -19.76 -12.54 -0.59
C ALA A 38 -19.79 -14.05 -0.29
N GLY A 39 -19.06 -14.48 0.74
CA GLY A 39 -19.05 -15.87 1.21
C GLY A 39 -18.33 -16.89 0.32
N LEU A 40 -17.64 -16.46 -0.76
CA LEU A 40 -17.04 -17.38 -1.73
C LEU A 40 -15.52 -17.22 -1.85
N PHE A 41 -15.07 -16.19 -2.56
CA PHE A 41 -13.65 -16.00 -2.85
C PHE A 41 -13.33 -14.52 -3.12
N ASN A 42 -12.06 -14.17 -2.95
CA ASN A 42 -11.51 -12.87 -3.33
C ASN A 42 -10.65 -13.07 -4.57
N ILE A 43 -10.87 -12.28 -5.61
CA ILE A 43 -10.04 -12.24 -6.82
C ILE A 43 -9.17 -11.00 -6.73
N ILE A 44 -7.86 -11.18 -6.88
CA ILE A 44 -6.87 -10.12 -6.84
C ILE A 44 -6.22 -10.00 -8.21
N ASN A 45 -6.22 -8.78 -8.74
CA ASN A 45 -5.47 -8.37 -9.91
C ASN A 45 -4.53 -7.22 -9.52
N LYS A 46 -3.29 -7.29 -10.00
CA LYS A 46 -2.31 -6.20 -9.84
C LYS A 46 -1.55 -5.96 -11.13
N GLY A 47 -1.04 -4.75 -11.31
CA GLY A 47 -0.17 -4.43 -12.43
C GLY A 47 0.09 -2.94 -12.55
N CYS A 48 0.54 -2.54 -13.73
CA CYS A 48 0.75 -1.15 -14.12
C CYS A 48 -0.46 -0.66 -14.94
N ASP A 49 -0.95 0.54 -14.67
CA ASP A 49 -2.07 1.15 -15.41
C ASP A 49 -1.89 2.68 -15.47
N ALA A 50 -1.85 3.24 -16.68
CA ALA A 50 -1.73 4.69 -16.90
C ALA A 50 -3.04 5.45 -16.62
N SER A 51 -4.16 4.73 -16.65
CA SER A 51 -5.52 5.24 -16.38
C SER A 51 -6.05 4.73 -15.04
N CYS A 52 -5.16 4.46 -14.09
CA CYS A 52 -5.57 3.94 -12.79
C CYS A 52 -6.40 4.99 -12.03
N GLU A 53 -7.65 4.64 -11.73
CA GLU A 53 -8.53 5.43 -10.87
C GLU A 53 -8.94 4.62 -9.64
N THR A 54 -8.93 5.26 -8.48
CA THR A 54 -9.39 4.66 -7.23
C THR A 54 -10.90 4.56 -7.23
N VAL A 55 -11.44 3.35 -7.16
CA VAL A 55 -12.87 3.10 -7.28
C VAL A 55 -13.30 2.08 -6.24
N TYR A 56 -14.32 2.41 -5.46
CA TYR A 56 -15.01 1.46 -4.60
C TYR A 56 -16.43 1.27 -5.12
N GLN A 57 -16.81 0.02 -5.35
CA GLN A 57 -18.16 -0.35 -5.77
C GLN A 57 -18.67 -1.47 -4.88
N ASP A 58 -19.87 -1.28 -4.35
CA ASP A 58 -20.56 -2.27 -3.54
C ASP A 58 -21.73 -2.84 -4.35
N PHE A 59 -21.88 -4.16 -4.33
CA PHE A 59 -22.92 -4.90 -5.03
C PHE A 59 -23.61 -5.81 -4.03
N SER A 60 -24.88 -6.17 -4.31
CA SER A 60 -25.64 -7.08 -3.44
C SER A 60 -24.93 -8.43 -3.18
N VAL A 61 -24.07 -8.85 -4.12
CA VAL A 61 -23.36 -10.14 -4.10
C VAL A 61 -21.86 -10.03 -3.77
N GLY A 62 -21.36 -8.84 -3.40
CA GLY A 62 -19.94 -8.62 -3.15
C GLY A 62 -19.49 -7.19 -3.39
N ASN A 63 -18.19 -6.92 -3.30
CA ASN A 63 -17.67 -5.57 -3.52
C ASN A 63 -16.39 -5.59 -4.37
N ARG A 64 -16.11 -4.48 -5.07
CA ARG A 64 -14.89 -4.26 -5.83
C ARG A 64 -14.17 -3.04 -5.30
N ASN A 65 -12.86 -3.18 -5.10
CA ASN A 65 -11.99 -2.11 -4.63
C ASN A 65 -10.77 -1.98 -5.54
N ILE A 66 -10.63 -0.83 -6.19
CA ILE A 66 -9.49 -0.46 -7.01
C ILE A 66 -8.69 0.61 -6.28
N SER A 67 -7.40 0.37 -6.09
CA SER A 67 -6.46 1.32 -5.49
C SER A 67 -5.26 1.56 -6.39
N CYS A 68 -4.78 2.82 -6.41
CA CYS A 68 -3.69 3.28 -7.27
C CYS A 68 -2.59 3.95 -6.43
N CYS A 69 -1.33 3.74 -6.77
CA CYS A 69 -0.19 4.36 -6.08
C CYS A 69 1.03 4.51 -7.01
N SER A 70 1.95 5.41 -6.67
CA SER A 70 3.03 5.89 -7.56
C SER A 70 4.45 5.68 -7.02
N THR A 71 4.63 4.83 -6.00
CA THR A 71 5.95 4.51 -5.44
C THR A 71 6.31 3.05 -5.67
N ASP A 72 7.59 2.71 -5.68
CA ASP A 72 8.02 1.34 -5.97
C ASP A 72 7.39 0.33 -4.99
N LEU A 73 6.85 -0.75 -5.55
CA LEU A 73 6.22 -1.88 -4.87
C LEU A 73 5.09 -1.48 -3.89
N CYS A 74 4.46 -0.31 -4.11
CA CYS A 74 3.44 0.25 -3.23
C CYS A 74 2.15 -0.57 -3.19
N ASN A 75 1.87 -1.33 -4.26
CA ASN A 75 0.72 -2.22 -4.34
C ASN A 75 0.95 -3.55 -3.58
N VAL A 76 1.67 -3.49 -2.47
CA VAL A 76 1.77 -4.57 -1.49
C VAL A 76 0.43 -4.72 -0.76
N ASN A 77 0.04 -5.95 -0.46
CA ASN A 77 -1.25 -6.19 0.20
C ASN A 77 -1.23 -5.66 1.63
N ALA A 78 -2.33 -5.03 2.06
CA ALA A 78 -2.48 -4.44 3.39
C ALA A 78 -2.22 -5.43 4.56
N ALA A 79 -2.44 -6.73 4.34
CA ALA A 79 -2.16 -7.75 5.35
C ALA A 79 -0.66 -7.95 5.64
N ALA A 80 0.22 -7.61 4.70
CA ALA A 80 1.67 -7.69 4.88
C ALA A 80 2.30 -6.40 5.42
N SER A 81 1.56 -5.28 5.42
CA SER A 81 2.07 -3.95 5.78
C SER A 81 1.84 -3.54 7.25
N LEU A 82 1.65 -4.49 8.16
CA LEU A 82 1.87 -4.26 9.61
C LEU A 82 3.36 -4.09 9.97
N ARG A 83 4.18 -3.56 9.05
CA ARG A 83 5.53 -3.10 9.36
C ARG A 83 5.43 -1.68 9.91
N SER A 84 5.02 -1.60 11.18
CA SER A 84 5.48 -0.61 12.18
C SER A 84 5.97 0.73 11.62
N SER A 85 5.10 1.73 11.58
CA SER A 85 5.52 3.14 11.59
C SER A 85 6.10 3.47 12.97
N TYR A 86 7.30 2.97 13.26
CA TYR A 86 8.16 3.43 14.36
C TYR A 86 9.25 4.32 13.73
N GLY A 87 8.82 5.45 13.18
CA GLY A 87 9.68 6.40 12.48
C GLY A 87 9.53 7.81 13.04
N ILE A 88 10.40 8.14 14.00
CA ILE A 88 10.85 9.49 14.38
C ILE A 88 9.88 10.33 15.24
N ALA A 89 9.99 10.16 16.56
CA ALA A 89 9.79 11.23 17.53
C ALA A 89 11.03 11.33 18.44
N ALA A 90 12.17 11.71 17.85
CA ALA A 90 13.35 12.15 18.58
C ALA A 90 13.48 13.66 18.40
N GLY A 91 13.06 14.43 19.40
CA GLY A 91 12.99 15.89 19.31
C GLY A 91 12.86 16.57 20.68
N ILE A 92 13.95 16.52 21.45
CA ILE A 92 14.40 17.50 22.47
C ILE A 92 13.34 18.08 23.43
N ALA A 93 13.30 17.55 24.66
CA ALA A 93 12.87 18.30 25.84
C ALA A 93 13.97 18.26 26.91
N ALA A 94 15.15 18.80 26.58
CA ALA A 94 16.28 18.94 27.52
C ALA A 94 16.31 20.31 28.22
N SER A 95 15.17 21.03 28.31
CA SER A 95 15.15 22.43 28.78
C SER A 95 14.55 22.64 30.18
N VAL A 96 14.08 21.60 30.88
CA VAL A 96 13.33 21.76 32.15
C VAL A 96 14.11 21.44 33.43
N LEU A 97 15.40 21.07 33.34
CA LEU A 97 16.19 20.71 34.53
C LEU A 97 17.13 21.81 35.05
N TRP A 98 17.21 22.97 34.41
CA TRP A 98 18.08 24.06 34.88
C TRP A 98 17.65 24.81 36.16
N PRO A 99 16.37 24.94 36.56
CA PRO A 99 16.06 25.71 37.76
C PRO A 99 16.35 24.96 39.08
N PHE A 100 16.64 23.66 39.07
CA PHE A 100 16.88 22.87 40.29
C PHE A 100 18.35 22.70 40.67
N LEU A 101 19.29 22.99 39.77
CA LEU A 101 20.73 22.80 40.01
C LEU A 101 21.45 24.09 40.48
N ASN A 102 20.77 25.23 40.54
CA ASN A 102 21.35 26.51 40.95
C ASN A 102 20.84 27.02 42.31
N ASN A 103 20.31 26.13 43.16
CA ASN A 103 19.95 26.49 44.53
C ASN A 103 20.50 25.50 45.56
N ARG A 104 21.83 25.36 45.58
CA ARG A 104 22.58 24.93 46.75
C ARG A 104 23.95 25.59 46.79
#